data_AF-A0A6H0Y3T0-F1
#
_entry.id   AF-A0A6H0Y3T0-F1
#
_cell.length_a   1.000
_cell.length_b   1.000
_cell.length_c   1.000
_cell.angle_alpha   90.00
_cell.angle_beta   90.00
_cell.angle_gamma   90.00
#
_symmetry.space_group_name_H-M   'P 1'
#
loop_
_entity.id
_entity.type
_entity.pdbx_description
1 polymer ?
#
loop_
_entity_poly.entity_id
_entity_poly.type
_entity_poly.pdbx_seq_one_letter_code
_entity_poly.pdbx_strand_id
1 'polypeptide(L)'
;MAAVVAAKEVAAKSTKLQVLIDTLNYWSRPARIDQHVRKAVEQGQLDDVITCIHQPKRSTISIASQGVLKHTLRGLRTYPQRQKWSETSVNKALERSRTIATLLQAQQQDRKSKPIKADTESPELLGTYLELAAVNAYKHQDGKDVDRKVESAAARLLSGFEREGHWMKVEWQAPEAGQVDVVLEHVPAWHGLSLAQKILGKQMPQPELARNVIATYDTGLRQVIDQVKAKQPKEGSYGFEAVRAYDDCIRD
;
A
#
# COMPACT_ATOMS: atom_id res chain seq x y z
N MET A 1 -16.04 31.93 19.54
CA MET A 1 -14.75 31.80 18.84
C MET A 1 -14.52 30.43 18.22
N ALA A 2 -14.70 29.31 18.95
CA ALA A 2 -14.47 27.96 18.41
C ALA A 2 -15.26 27.61 17.12
N ALA A 3 -16.54 28.01 17.03
CA ALA A 3 -17.37 27.75 15.85
C ALA A 3 -16.90 28.51 14.58
N VAL A 4 -16.36 29.71 14.73
CA VAL A 4 -15.85 30.53 13.61
C VAL A 4 -14.51 29.99 13.12
N VAL A 5 -13.68 29.47 14.03
CA VAL A 5 -12.42 28.80 13.69
C VAL A 5 -12.69 27.49 12.95
N ALA A 6 -13.62 26.67 13.46
CA ALA A 6 -14.05 25.44 12.80
C ALA A 6 -14.64 25.70 11.39
N ALA A 7 -15.47 26.74 11.23
CA ALA A 7 -16.03 27.10 9.93
C ALA A 7 -14.97 27.56 8.91
N LYS A 8 -13.97 28.33 9.35
CA LYS A 8 -12.84 28.73 8.49
C LYS A 8 -11.96 27.55 8.10
N GLU A 9 -11.75 26.61 9.01
CA GLU A 9 -10.96 25.40 8.75
C GLU A 9 -11.67 24.45 7.78
N VAL A 10 -13.00 24.32 7.89
CA VAL A 10 -13.84 23.55 6.95
C VAL A 10 -13.83 24.20 5.56
N ALA A 11 -13.97 25.52 5.49
CA ALA A 11 -13.91 26.25 4.21
C ALA A 11 -12.56 26.09 3.52
N ALA A 12 -11.45 26.21 4.26
CA ALA A 12 -10.10 26.03 3.72
C ALA A 12 -9.85 24.60 3.23
N LYS A 13 -10.32 23.57 3.96
CA LYS A 13 -10.25 22.17 3.53
C LYS A 13 -11.07 21.93 2.26
N SER A 14 -12.27 22.51 2.18
CA SER A 14 -13.14 22.44 0.98
C SER A 14 -12.47 23.06 -0.25
N THR A 15 -11.86 24.24 -0.11
CA THR A 15 -11.11 24.88 -1.21
C THR A 15 -9.92 24.04 -1.65
N LYS A 16 -9.16 23.46 -0.72
CA LYS A 16 -7.99 22.62 -1.05
C LYS A 16 -8.37 21.35 -1.80
N LEU A 17 -9.45 20.69 -1.38
CA LEU A 17 -9.99 19.51 -2.05
C LEU A 17 -10.50 19.85 -3.46
N GLN A 18 -11.19 20.99 -3.62
CA GLN A 18 -11.67 21.44 -4.92
C GLN A 18 -10.50 21.73 -5.88
N VAL A 19 -9.44 22.41 -5.41
CA VAL A 19 -8.22 22.65 -6.20
C VAL A 19 -7.56 21.33 -6.63
N LEU A 20 -7.51 20.33 -5.74
CA LEU A 20 -7.00 19.01 -6.08
C LEU A 20 -7.85 18.36 -7.18
N ILE A 21 -9.18 18.36 -7.04
CA ILE A 21 -10.13 17.83 -8.03
C ILE A 21 -9.96 18.52 -9.38
N ASP A 22 -9.93 19.85 -9.41
CA ASP A 22 -9.82 20.64 -10.64
C ASP A 22 -8.48 20.38 -11.35
N THR A 23 -7.39 20.30 -10.57
CA THR A 23 -6.06 19.95 -11.10
C THR A 23 -6.08 18.55 -11.71
N LEU A 24 -6.65 17.56 -11.02
CA LEU A 24 -6.71 16.19 -11.51
C LEU A 24 -7.57 16.04 -12.77
N ASN A 25 -8.70 16.74 -12.84
CA ASN A 25 -9.61 16.70 -13.99
C ASN A 25 -9.05 17.40 -15.22
N TYR A 26 -8.30 18.50 -15.04
CA TYR A 26 -7.68 19.23 -16.14
C TYR A 26 -6.66 18.36 -16.90
N TRP A 27 -6.03 17.38 -16.24
CA TRP A 27 -5.01 16.51 -16.82
C TRP A 27 -5.54 15.09 -17.08
N SER A 28 -6.43 14.94 -18.05
CA SER A 28 -7.11 13.67 -18.42
C SER A 28 -6.22 12.51 -18.93
N ARG A 29 -4.88 12.64 -18.88
CA ARG A 29 -3.95 11.55 -19.27
C ARG A 29 -3.65 10.65 -18.04
N PRO A 30 -3.85 9.33 -18.10
CA PRO A 30 -3.64 8.41 -16.97
C PRO A 30 -2.27 8.55 -16.28
N ALA A 31 -1.19 8.62 -17.05
CA ALA A 31 0.17 8.78 -16.52
C ALA A 31 0.36 10.09 -15.72
N ARG A 32 -0.43 11.13 -15.99
CA ARG A 32 -0.41 12.37 -15.20
C ARG A 32 -1.22 12.22 -13.92
N ILE A 33 -2.33 11.50 -13.93
CA ILE A 33 -3.14 11.24 -12.73
C ILE A 33 -2.31 10.47 -11.69
N ASP A 34 -1.62 9.39 -12.09
CA ASP A 34 -0.80 8.58 -11.19
C ASP A 34 0.29 9.44 -10.49
N GLN A 35 0.94 10.34 -11.25
CA GLN A 35 1.95 11.24 -10.69
C GLN A 35 1.37 12.23 -9.66
N HIS A 36 0.15 12.73 -9.87
CA HIS A 36 -0.49 13.64 -8.92
C HIS A 36 -0.94 12.89 -7.66
N VAL A 37 -1.49 11.68 -7.81
CA VAL A 37 -1.83 10.81 -6.67
C VAL A 37 -0.57 10.54 -5.85
N ARG A 38 0.55 10.17 -6.49
CA ARG A 38 1.83 9.97 -5.81
C ARG A 38 2.27 11.21 -5.03
N LYS A 39 2.29 12.39 -5.67
CA LYS A 39 2.69 13.64 -5.01
C LYS A 39 1.78 13.99 -3.83
N ALA A 40 0.46 13.84 -3.98
CA ALA A 40 -0.49 14.08 -2.91
C ALA A 40 -0.26 13.13 -1.72
N VAL A 41 -0.02 11.84 -2.00
CA VAL A 41 0.33 10.85 -0.98
C VAL A 41 1.65 11.18 -0.28
N GLU A 42 2.69 11.57 -1.03
CA GLU A 42 3.98 12.01 -0.46
C GLU A 42 3.82 13.22 0.46
N GLN A 43 2.84 14.09 0.19
CA GLN A 43 2.45 15.24 1.00
C GLN A 43 1.48 14.92 2.14
N GLY A 44 1.17 13.64 2.39
CA GLY A 44 0.29 13.19 3.48
C GLY A 44 -1.20 13.39 3.20
N GLN A 45 -1.60 13.63 1.96
CA GLN A 45 -2.98 13.90 1.55
C GLN A 45 -3.75 12.64 1.12
N LEU A 46 -3.48 11.50 1.75
CA LEU A 46 -4.13 10.23 1.39
C LEU A 46 -5.66 10.30 1.55
N ASP A 47 -6.15 10.97 2.59
CA ASP A 47 -7.60 11.12 2.82
C ASP A 47 -8.28 11.95 1.71
N ASP A 48 -7.60 12.97 1.20
CA ASP A 48 -8.08 13.77 0.07
C ASP A 48 -8.16 12.91 -1.20
N VAL A 49 -7.14 12.07 -1.45
CA VAL A 49 -7.13 11.12 -2.58
C VAL A 49 -8.28 10.12 -2.48
N ILE A 50 -8.49 9.50 -1.31
CA ILE A 50 -9.61 8.56 -1.08
C ILE A 50 -10.95 9.27 -1.30
N THR A 51 -11.07 10.51 -0.84
CA THR A 51 -12.28 11.33 -1.06
C THR A 51 -12.52 11.59 -2.55
N CYS A 52 -11.48 11.91 -3.32
CA CYS A 52 -11.59 12.06 -4.78
C CYS A 52 -12.02 10.76 -5.46
N ILE A 53 -11.52 9.60 -5.04
CA ILE A 53 -11.92 8.29 -5.57
C ILE A 53 -13.42 8.01 -5.29
N HIS A 54 -13.91 8.40 -4.10
CA HIS A 54 -15.32 8.26 -3.72
C HIS A 54 -16.28 9.12 -4.55
N GLN A 55 -15.77 10.10 -5.29
CA GLN A 55 -16.59 11.03 -6.07
C GLN A 55 -16.38 10.84 -7.59
N PRO A 56 -16.71 9.66 -8.17
CA PRO A 56 -16.44 9.37 -9.59
C PRO A 56 -17.19 10.30 -10.55
N LYS A 57 -18.27 10.95 -10.11
CA LYS A 57 -18.99 11.99 -10.88
C LYS A 57 -18.24 13.32 -10.96
N ARG A 58 -17.29 13.56 -10.05
CA ARG A 58 -16.53 14.81 -9.92
C ARG A 58 -15.03 14.64 -10.15
N SER A 59 -14.53 13.41 -10.12
CA SER A 59 -13.11 13.09 -10.23
C SER A 59 -12.91 12.01 -11.29
N THR A 60 -11.91 12.20 -12.13
CA THR A 60 -11.45 11.19 -13.10
C THR A 60 -10.55 10.12 -12.48
N ILE A 61 -10.24 10.22 -11.17
CA ILE A 61 -9.45 9.21 -10.47
C ILE A 61 -10.27 7.93 -10.30
N SER A 62 -9.70 6.83 -10.78
CA SER A 62 -10.20 5.49 -10.53
C SER A 62 -9.15 4.68 -9.77
N ILE A 63 -9.56 4.05 -8.67
CA ILE A 63 -8.69 3.13 -7.90
C ILE A 63 -8.43 1.83 -8.68
N ALA A 64 -9.22 1.53 -9.71
CA ALA A 64 -8.97 0.44 -10.64
C ALA A 64 -7.77 0.68 -11.58
N SER A 65 -7.23 1.92 -11.64
CA SER A 65 -5.95 2.19 -12.27
C SER A 65 -4.82 1.64 -11.40
N GLN A 66 -3.98 0.77 -11.95
CA GLN A 66 -2.87 0.13 -11.22
C GLN A 66 -1.92 1.17 -10.61
N GLY A 67 -1.61 2.26 -11.31
CA GLY A 67 -0.75 3.32 -10.78
C GLY A 67 -1.38 4.07 -9.60
N VAL A 68 -2.68 4.37 -9.67
CA VAL A 68 -3.45 4.97 -8.57
C VAL A 68 -3.47 4.03 -7.37
N LEU A 69 -3.79 2.73 -7.57
CA LEU A 69 -3.81 1.75 -6.50
C LEU A 69 -2.45 1.66 -5.81
N LYS A 70 -1.38 1.43 -6.58
CA LYS A 70 -0.01 1.32 -6.08
C LYS A 70 0.38 2.53 -5.22
N HIS A 71 0.16 3.74 -5.70
CA HIS A 71 0.52 4.95 -4.94
C HIS A 71 -0.34 5.14 -3.69
N THR A 72 -1.62 4.76 -3.76
CA THR A 72 -2.53 4.80 -2.60
C THR A 72 -2.09 3.80 -1.53
N LEU A 73 -1.77 2.56 -1.91
CA LEU A 73 -1.26 1.52 -1.01
C LEU A 73 0.08 1.90 -0.39
N ARG A 74 0.99 2.49 -1.17
CA ARG A 74 2.24 3.06 -0.65
C ARG A 74 1.96 4.09 0.45
N GLY A 75 0.97 4.95 0.25
CA GLY A 75 0.54 5.93 1.25
C GLY A 75 0.03 5.31 2.53
N LEU A 76 -0.80 4.26 2.41
CA LEU A 76 -1.34 3.52 3.56
C LEU A 76 -0.25 2.98 4.46
N ARG A 77 0.81 2.43 3.87
CA ARG A 77 1.95 1.86 4.58
C ARG A 77 2.92 2.91 5.12
N THR A 78 3.23 3.92 4.31
CA THR A 78 4.27 4.90 4.63
C THR A 78 3.93 5.70 5.88
N TYR A 79 2.66 6.05 6.09
CA TYR A 79 2.26 6.85 7.25
C TYR A 79 2.47 6.10 8.59
N PRO A 80 1.92 4.88 8.80
CA PRO A 80 2.21 4.08 9.98
C PRO A 80 3.70 3.80 10.17
N GLN A 81 4.43 3.48 9.11
CA GLN A 81 5.87 3.22 9.19
C GLN A 81 6.63 4.45 9.73
N ARG A 82 6.36 5.66 9.20
CA ARG A 82 6.95 6.91 9.71
C ARG A 82 6.57 7.20 11.16
N GLN A 83 5.42 6.70 11.60
CA GLN A 83 4.95 6.76 12.99
C GLN A 83 5.41 5.54 13.82
N LYS A 84 6.48 4.85 13.39
CA LYS A 84 7.07 3.66 14.04
C LYS A 84 6.04 2.56 14.33
N TRP A 85 5.05 2.44 13.45
CA TRP A 85 3.96 1.48 13.55
C TRP A 85 3.12 1.65 14.82
N SER A 86 2.87 2.89 15.26
CA SER A 86 1.98 3.16 16.40
C SER A 86 0.57 2.60 16.19
N GLU A 87 -0.08 2.15 17.27
CA GLU A 87 -1.40 1.52 17.23
C GLU A 87 -2.44 2.38 16.49
N THR A 88 -2.54 3.67 16.84
CA THR A 88 -3.45 4.62 16.20
C THR A 88 -3.22 4.71 14.69
N SER A 89 -1.95 4.78 14.27
CA SER A 89 -1.62 4.91 12.84
C SER A 89 -1.94 3.63 12.06
N VAL A 90 -1.66 2.46 12.64
CA VAL A 90 -1.92 1.15 12.04
C VAL A 90 -3.41 0.89 11.93
N ASN A 91 -4.18 1.14 12.99
CA ASN A 91 -5.64 0.99 12.97
C ASN A 91 -6.29 1.90 11.93
N LYS A 92 -5.86 3.17 11.84
CA LYS A 92 -6.35 4.09 10.81
C LYS A 92 -6.01 3.61 9.39
N ALA A 93 -4.82 3.04 9.19
CA ALA A 93 -4.43 2.47 7.89
C ALA A 93 -5.25 1.22 7.54
N LEU A 94 -5.54 0.35 8.52
CA LEU A 94 -6.40 -0.82 8.34
C LEU A 94 -7.82 -0.42 7.92
N GLU A 95 -8.41 0.59 8.55
CA GLU A 95 -9.72 1.13 8.17
C GLU A 95 -9.71 1.63 6.72
N ARG A 96 -8.74 2.48 6.37
CA ARG A 96 -8.62 3.01 5.00
C ARG A 96 -8.37 1.90 3.97
N SER A 97 -7.60 0.87 4.32
CA SER A 97 -7.38 -0.28 3.44
C SER A 97 -8.68 -1.02 3.12
N ARG A 98 -9.60 -1.15 4.09
CA ARG A 98 -10.94 -1.71 3.84
C ARG A 98 -11.76 -0.80 2.94
N THR A 99 -11.75 0.51 3.18
CA THR A 99 -12.41 1.47 2.30
C THR A 99 -11.92 1.36 0.85
N ILE A 100 -10.60 1.22 0.64
CA ILE A 100 -10.01 1.02 -0.69
C ILE A 100 -10.48 -0.29 -1.33
N ALA A 101 -10.52 -1.39 -0.57
CA ALA A 101 -11.03 -2.66 -1.08
C ALA A 101 -12.51 -2.54 -1.50
N THR A 102 -13.36 -1.89 -0.69
CA THR A 102 -14.77 -1.63 -1.02
C THR A 102 -14.91 -0.76 -2.27
N LEU A 103 -14.10 0.29 -2.40
CA LEU A 103 -14.08 1.16 -3.58
C LEU A 103 -13.67 0.40 -4.84
N LEU A 104 -12.65 -0.44 -4.74
CA LEU A 104 -12.17 -1.26 -5.85
C LEU A 104 -13.25 -2.25 -6.29
N GLN A 105 -13.89 -2.95 -5.34
CA GLN A 105 -14.99 -3.87 -5.61
C GLN A 105 -16.19 -3.16 -6.27
N ALA A 106 -16.57 -1.98 -5.79
CA ALA A 106 -17.66 -1.21 -6.37
C ALA A 106 -17.34 -0.78 -7.82
N GLN A 107 -16.10 -0.38 -8.10
CA GLN A 107 -15.67 -0.04 -9.45
C GLN A 107 -15.59 -1.27 -10.36
N GLN A 108 -15.29 -2.46 -9.82
CA GLN A 108 -15.34 -3.72 -10.57
C GLN A 108 -16.72 -4.15 -11.04
N GLN A 109 -17.73 -3.87 -10.25
CA GLN A 109 -19.10 -4.23 -10.57
C GLN A 109 -19.74 -3.25 -11.58
N ASP A 110 -19.13 -2.08 -11.80
CA ASP A 110 -19.61 -1.11 -12.78
C ASP A 110 -19.30 -1.59 -14.21
N ARG A 111 -20.31 -2.17 -14.87
CA ARG A 111 -20.26 -2.67 -16.26
C ARG A 111 -19.91 -1.61 -17.31
N LYS A 112 -19.96 -0.31 -16.97
CA LYS A 112 -19.58 0.79 -17.87
C LYS A 112 -18.12 1.19 -17.76
N SER A 113 -17.39 0.65 -16.79
CA SER A 113 -15.98 0.94 -16.59
C SER A 113 -15.12 0.23 -17.64
N LYS A 114 -14.00 0.87 -18.03
CA LYS A 114 -12.98 0.26 -18.90
C LYS A 114 -12.43 -1.03 -18.26
N PRO A 115 -11.84 -1.96 -19.04
CA PRO A 115 -11.24 -3.17 -18.48
C PRO A 115 -10.32 -2.82 -17.30
N ILE A 116 -10.62 -3.43 -16.17
CA ILE A 116 -9.98 -3.16 -14.90
C ILE A 116 -8.65 -3.88 -14.87
N LYS A 117 -7.61 -3.16 -14.47
CA LYS A 117 -6.25 -3.69 -14.38
C LYS A 117 -5.89 -4.19 -12.98
N ALA A 118 -6.61 -3.74 -11.96
CA ALA A 118 -6.34 -4.05 -10.56
C ALA A 118 -7.52 -4.76 -9.88
N ASP A 119 -7.22 -5.78 -9.08
CA ASP A 119 -8.22 -6.62 -8.41
C ASP A 119 -8.19 -6.51 -6.88
N THR A 120 -9.33 -6.74 -6.22
CA THR A 120 -9.41 -7.02 -4.78
C THR A 120 -8.58 -8.24 -4.35
N GLU A 121 -8.28 -9.15 -5.27
CA GLU A 121 -7.34 -10.25 -5.05
C GLU A 121 -5.90 -9.93 -5.54
N SER A 122 -5.61 -8.68 -5.90
CA SER A 122 -4.25 -8.30 -6.30
C SER A 122 -3.25 -8.50 -5.16
N PRO A 123 -2.04 -9.06 -5.46
CA PRO A 123 -1.02 -9.25 -4.46
C PRO A 123 -0.60 -7.98 -3.72
N GLU A 124 -0.62 -6.83 -4.39
CA GLU A 124 -0.26 -5.54 -3.81
C GLU A 124 -1.25 -5.12 -2.71
N LEU A 125 -2.56 -5.25 -2.98
CA LEU A 125 -3.59 -4.92 -2.00
C LEU A 125 -3.58 -5.92 -0.85
N LEU A 126 -3.57 -7.22 -1.15
CA LEU A 126 -3.57 -8.27 -0.14
C LEU A 126 -2.30 -8.24 0.72
N GLY A 127 -1.13 -8.02 0.10
CA GLY A 127 0.15 -7.87 0.79
C GLY A 127 0.17 -6.65 1.71
N THR A 128 -0.34 -5.50 1.26
CA THR A 128 -0.45 -4.30 2.10
C THR A 128 -1.41 -4.51 3.28
N TYR A 129 -2.57 -5.13 3.04
CA TYR A 129 -3.52 -5.42 4.11
C TYR A 129 -2.94 -6.43 5.11
N LEU A 130 -2.30 -7.49 4.62
CA LEU A 130 -1.64 -8.49 5.46
C LEU A 130 -0.55 -7.85 6.31
N GLU A 131 0.30 -7.00 5.74
CA GLU A 131 1.33 -6.28 6.49
C GLU A 131 0.72 -5.49 7.65
N LEU A 132 -0.28 -4.65 7.38
CA LEU A 132 -0.91 -3.84 8.41
C LEU A 132 -1.59 -4.70 9.49
N ALA A 133 -2.26 -5.78 9.09
CA ALA A 133 -2.92 -6.69 10.03
C ALA A 133 -1.89 -7.44 10.90
N ALA A 134 -0.81 -7.93 10.29
CA ALA A 134 0.26 -8.64 10.99
C ALA A 134 1.04 -7.72 11.92
N VAL A 135 1.35 -6.49 11.49
CA VAL A 135 1.95 -5.46 12.37
C VAL A 135 1.06 -5.18 13.57
N ASN A 136 -0.25 -5.05 13.37
CA ASN A 136 -1.19 -4.80 14.46
C ASN A 136 -1.22 -5.97 15.46
N ALA A 137 -1.34 -7.19 14.96
CA ALA A 137 -1.32 -8.39 15.78
C ALA A 137 0.00 -8.52 16.56
N TYR A 138 1.14 -8.30 15.87
CA TYR A 138 2.47 -8.43 16.45
C TYR A 138 2.76 -7.40 17.55
N LYS A 139 2.52 -6.11 17.28
CA LYS A 139 2.89 -5.02 18.21
C LYS A 139 1.82 -4.72 19.26
N HIS A 140 0.55 -4.90 18.92
CA HIS A 140 -0.57 -4.32 19.69
C HIS A 140 -1.59 -5.37 20.16
N GLN A 141 -1.39 -6.65 19.85
CA GLN A 141 -2.27 -7.75 20.27
C GLN A 141 -1.47 -8.95 20.81
N ASP A 142 -0.31 -8.69 21.42
CA ASP A 142 0.56 -9.72 22.03
C ASP A 142 0.93 -10.87 21.08
N GLY A 143 1.09 -10.58 19.78
CA GLY A 143 1.41 -11.58 18.77
C GLY A 143 0.26 -12.54 18.45
N LYS A 144 -1.00 -12.16 18.73
CA LYS A 144 -2.18 -13.00 18.50
C LYS A 144 -3.04 -12.47 17.35
N ASP A 145 -3.55 -13.38 16.54
CA ASP A 145 -4.52 -13.05 15.49
C ASP A 145 -5.97 -13.10 16.03
N VAL A 146 -6.34 -12.08 16.82
CA VAL A 146 -7.61 -12.04 17.57
C VAL A 146 -8.85 -12.21 16.69
N ASP A 147 -8.82 -11.69 15.46
CA ASP A 147 -9.95 -11.69 14.53
C ASP A 147 -9.72 -12.57 13.27
N ARG A 148 -8.68 -13.44 13.28
CA ARG A 148 -8.26 -14.25 12.12
C ARG A 148 -7.96 -13.43 10.86
N LYS A 149 -7.61 -12.15 11.03
CA LYS A 149 -7.33 -11.21 9.92
C LYS A 149 -6.02 -11.55 9.25
N VAL A 150 -5.02 -11.97 10.03
CA VAL A 150 -3.70 -12.34 9.53
C VAL A 150 -3.81 -13.66 8.74
N GLU A 151 -4.44 -14.68 9.33
CA GLU A 151 -4.66 -15.98 8.68
C GLU A 151 -5.45 -15.84 7.38
N SER A 152 -6.58 -15.12 7.39
CA SER A 152 -7.42 -14.94 6.21
C SER A 152 -6.68 -14.20 5.09
N ALA A 153 -5.95 -13.13 5.42
CA ALA A 153 -5.21 -12.37 4.42
C ALA A 153 -4.03 -13.17 3.85
N ALA A 154 -3.29 -13.90 4.69
CA ALA A 154 -2.20 -14.76 4.27
C ALA A 154 -2.69 -15.88 3.35
N ALA A 155 -3.81 -16.53 3.71
CA ALA A 155 -4.39 -17.59 2.90
C ALA A 155 -4.78 -17.10 1.49
N ARG A 156 -5.41 -15.92 1.38
CA ARG A 156 -5.80 -15.33 0.10
C ARG A 156 -4.60 -14.95 -0.75
N LEU A 157 -3.61 -14.28 -0.14
CA LEU A 157 -2.39 -13.88 -0.83
C LEU A 157 -1.62 -15.09 -1.38
N LEU A 158 -1.45 -16.12 -0.56
CA LEU A 158 -0.74 -17.35 -0.95
C LEU A 158 -1.50 -18.13 -2.02
N SER A 159 -2.83 -18.20 -1.94
CA SER A 159 -3.66 -18.82 -2.99
C SER A 159 -3.53 -18.09 -4.33
N GLY A 160 -3.43 -16.76 -4.31
CA GLY A 160 -3.13 -15.97 -5.51
C GLY A 160 -1.75 -16.29 -6.09
N PHE A 161 -0.74 -16.36 -5.23
CA PHE A 161 0.62 -16.74 -5.62
C PHE A 161 0.73 -18.17 -6.17
N GLU A 162 0.03 -19.13 -5.59
CA GLU A 162 -0.02 -20.51 -6.08
C GLU A 162 -0.64 -20.59 -7.48
N ARG A 163 -1.76 -19.90 -7.69
CA ARG A 163 -2.49 -19.91 -8.97
C ARG A 163 -1.72 -19.26 -10.10
N GLU A 164 -1.07 -18.14 -9.83
CA GLU A 164 -0.47 -17.30 -10.88
C GLU A 164 1.03 -17.56 -11.09
N GLY A 165 1.73 -18.04 -10.05
CA GLY A 165 3.18 -18.29 -10.10
C GLY A 165 4.04 -17.04 -10.36
N HIS A 166 3.44 -15.85 -10.39
CA HIS A 166 4.13 -14.60 -10.73
C HIS A 166 5.18 -14.19 -9.69
N TRP A 167 5.03 -14.61 -8.43
CA TRP A 167 6.01 -14.35 -7.37
C TRP A 167 7.41 -14.93 -7.66
N MET A 168 7.51 -15.93 -8.53
CA MET A 168 8.80 -16.50 -8.96
C MET A 168 9.46 -15.72 -10.11
N LYS A 169 8.72 -14.83 -10.78
CA LYS A 169 9.16 -14.15 -12.02
C LYS A 169 9.56 -12.69 -11.77
N VAL A 170 9.72 -12.29 -10.51
CA VAL A 170 10.07 -10.92 -10.16
C VAL A 170 11.51 -10.63 -10.58
N GLU A 171 11.70 -9.56 -11.36
CA GLU A 171 13.02 -9.09 -11.77
C GLU A 171 13.64 -8.22 -10.67
N TRP A 172 14.55 -8.81 -9.88
CA TRP A 172 15.20 -8.14 -8.75
C TRP A 172 16.37 -7.26 -9.18
N GLN A 173 16.06 -6.14 -9.82
CA GLN A 173 17.06 -5.17 -10.26
C GLN A 173 16.70 -3.75 -9.84
N ALA A 174 17.66 -3.02 -9.29
CA ALA A 174 17.48 -1.60 -9.05
C ALA A 174 17.52 -0.85 -10.38
N PRO A 175 16.57 0.05 -10.66
CA PRO A 175 16.64 0.87 -11.86
C PRO A 175 17.85 1.81 -11.79
N GLU A 176 18.36 2.22 -12.95
CA GLU A 176 19.44 3.20 -13.02
C GLU A 176 19.03 4.54 -12.41
N ALA A 177 17.83 5.00 -12.75
CA ALA A 177 17.21 6.22 -12.24
C ALA A 177 15.69 6.03 -12.04
N GLY A 178 15.08 6.86 -11.20
CA GLY A 178 13.63 6.86 -10.97
C GLY A 178 13.18 6.05 -9.76
N GLN A 179 11.93 5.57 -9.80
CA GLN A 179 11.29 4.86 -8.69
C GLN A 179 11.80 3.43 -8.56
N VAL A 180 12.16 3.02 -7.34
CA VAL A 180 12.55 1.63 -7.04
C VAL A 180 11.30 0.81 -6.73
N ASP A 181 10.45 0.67 -7.74
CA ASP A 181 9.10 0.13 -7.60
C ASP A 181 9.07 -1.32 -7.14
N VAL A 182 10.02 -2.13 -7.61
CA VAL A 182 10.15 -3.54 -7.21
C VAL A 182 10.21 -3.70 -5.68
N VAL A 183 10.91 -2.79 -4.97
CA VAL A 183 10.94 -2.82 -3.50
C VAL A 183 9.59 -2.40 -2.93
N LEU A 184 9.06 -1.28 -3.38
CA LEU A 184 7.85 -0.68 -2.82
C LEU A 184 6.59 -1.56 -3.01
N GLU A 185 6.57 -2.36 -4.07
CA GLU A 185 5.49 -3.30 -4.37
C GLU A 185 5.58 -4.61 -3.57
N HIS A 186 6.80 -5.11 -3.32
CA HIS A 186 6.99 -6.47 -2.77
C HIS A 186 7.29 -6.49 -1.27
N VAL A 187 7.79 -5.41 -0.69
CA VAL A 187 8.02 -5.29 0.77
C VAL A 187 6.78 -5.62 1.60
N PRO A 188 5.56 -5.13 1.28
CA PRO A 188 4.38 -5.41 2.10
C PRO A 188 4.05 -6.91 2.19
N ALA A 189 4.07 -7.60 1.05
CA ALA A 189 3.84 -9.04 1.00
C ALA A 189 4.90 -9.81 1.79
N TRP A 190 6.19 -9.48 1.60
CA TRP A 190 7.29 -10.10 2.35
C TRP A 190 7.17 -9.87 3.86
N HIS A 191 7.00 -8.63 4.29
CA HIS A 191 6.94 -8.26 5.71
C HIS A 191 5.70 -8.85 6.38
N GLY A 192 4.55 -8.75 5.72
CA GLY A 192 3.30 -9.33 6.19
C GLY A 192 3.37 -10.85 6.35
N LEU A 193 3.90 -11.57 5.37
CA LEU A 193 4.07 -13.02 5.46
C LEU A 193 5.10 -13.42 6.52
N SER A 194 6.18 -12.66 6.67
CA SER A 194 7.20 -12.91 7.70
C SER A 194 6.63 -12.79 9.11
N LEU A 195 5.84 -11.74 9.37
CA LEU A 195 5.14 -11.58 10.65
C LEU A 195 4.03 -12.62 10.84
N ALA A 196 3.26 -12.90 9.79
CA ALA A 196 2.21 -13.93 9.82
C ALA A 196 2.78 -15.29 10.21
N GLN A 197 3.96 -15.65 9.71
CA GLN A 197 4.64 -16.89 10.09
C GLN A 197 4.97 -16.94 11.58
N LYS A 198 5.40 -15.82 12.19
CA LYS A 198 5.66 -15.71 13.64
C LYS A 198 4.36 -15.83 14.46
N ILE A 199 3.30 -15.15 14.02
CA ILE A 199 2.01 -15.07 14.72
C ILE A 199 1.26 -16.41 14.67
N LEU A 200 1.16 -17.00 13.48
CA LEU A 200 0.33 -18.19 13.24
C LEU A 200 1.07 -19.49 13.53
N GLY A 201 2.40 -19.50 13.37
CA GLY A 201 3.22 -20.70 13.55
C GLY A 201 2.68 -21.90 12.77
N LYS A 202 2.20 -22.92 13.49
CA LYS A 202 1.62 -24.15 12.89
C LYS A 202 0.30 -23.91 12.14
N GLN A 203 -0.38 -22.80 12.41
CA GLN A 203 -1.63 -22.42 11.74
C GLN A 203 -1.39 -21.63 10.45
N MET A 204 -0.12 -21.41 10.06
CA MET A 204 0.20 -20.70 8.82
C MET A 204 -0.40 -21.44 7.61
N PRO A 205 -1.23 -20.77 6.78
CA PRO A 205 -1.74 -21.38 5.55
C PRO A 205 -0.60 -21.66 4.58
N GLN A 206 -0.67 -22.79 3.88
CA GLN A 206 0.30 -23.21 2.86
C GLN A 206 1.77 -23.00 3.31
N PRO A 207 2.22 -23.63 4.41
CA PRO A 207 3.46 -23.27 5.08
C PRO A 207 4.72 -23.40 4.22
N GLU A 208 4.77 -24.37 3.30
CA GLU A 208 5.87 -24.50 2.34
C GLU A 208 5.93 -23.35 1.35
N LEU A 209 4.79 -23.00 0.75
CA LEU A 209 4.71 -21.88 -0.19
C LEU A 209 5.06 -20.57 0.52
N ALA A 210 4.52 -20.34 1.71
CA ALA A 210 4.86 -19.18 2.53
C ALA A 210 6.37 -19.06 2.75
N ARG A 211 7.04 -20.15 3.15
CA ARG A 211 8.50 -20.18 3.33
C ARG A 211 9.24 -19.84 2.04
N ASN A 212 8.83 -20.41 0.92
CA ASN A 212 9.48 -20.18 -0.37
C ASN A 212 9.32 -18.72 -0.84
N VAL A 213 8.11 -18.15 -0.72
CA VAL A 213 7.85 -16.75 -1.06
C VAL A 213 8.66 -15.82 -0.16
N ILE A 214 8.63 -16.03 1.15
CA ILE A 214 9.40 -15.22 2.13
C ILE A 214 10.89 -15.25 1.78
N ALA A 215 11.47 -16.43 1.56
CA ALA A 215 12.90 -16.57 1.26
C ALA A 215 13.29 -15.93 -0.07
N THR A 216 12.46 -16.11 -1.10
CA THR A 216 12.68 -15.52 -2.43
C THR A 216 12.62 -14.00 -2.37
N TYR A 217 11.59 -13.45 -1.72
CA TYR A 217 11.43 -12.01 -1.60
C TYR A 217 12.51 -11.40 -0.68
N ASP A 218 12.89 -12.05 0.43
CA ASP A 218 13.97 -11.52 1.27
C ASP A 218 15.29 -11.43 0.49
N THR A 219 15.64 -12.48 -0.26
CA THR A 219 16.85 -12.50 -1.09
C THR A 219 16.82 -11.40 -2.15
N GLY A 220 15.72 -11.31 -2.90
CA GLY A 220 15.56 -10.32 -3.97
C GLY A 220 15.50 -8.87 -3.46
N LEU A 221 14.79 -8.63 -2.37
CA LEU A 221 14.72 -7.32 -1.73
C LEU A 221 16.10 -6.88 -1.22
N ARG A 222 16.84 -7.77 -0.54
CA ARG A 222 18.22 -7.46 -0.10
C ARG A 222 19.12 -7.08 -1.27
N GLN A 223 19.09 -7.87 -2.34
CA GLN A 223 19.87 -7.58 -3.54
C GLN A 223 19.57 -6.17 -4.08
N VAL A 224 18.29 -5.81 -4.25
CA VAL A 224 17.93 -4.49 -4.76
C VAL A 224 18.30 -3.39 -3.77
N ILE A 225 18.09 -3.61 -2.47
CA ILE A 225 18.42 -2.63 -1.42
C ILE A 225 19.94 -2.38 -1.37
N ASP A 226 20.77 -3.40 -1.49
CA ASP A 226 22.22 -3.25 -1.51
C ASP A 226 22.68 -2.46 -2.74
N GLN A 227 22.12 -2.74 -3.92
CA GLN A 227 22.36 -1.95 -5.13
C GLN A 227 21.96 -0.48 -4.96
N VAL A 228 20.83 -0.22 -4.30
CA VAL A 228 20.34 1.14 -4.04
C VAL A 228 21.23 1.84 -3.01
N LYS A 229 21.60 1.17 -1.90
CA LYS A 229 22.49 1.71 -0.86
C LYS A 229 23.87 2.06 -1.40
N ALA A 230 24.42 1.25 -2.32
CA ALA A 230 25.69 1.53 -2.98
C ALA A 230 25.70 2.87 -3.74
N LYS A 231 24.53 3.33 -4.22
CA LYS A 231 24.35 4.64 -4.88
C LYS A 231 24.25 5.82 -3.90
N GLN A 232 24.27 5.57 -2.59
CA GLN A 232 24.18 6.58 -1.52
C GLN A 232 23.01 7.55 -1.73
N PRO A 233 21.75 7.05 -1.71
CA PRO A 233 20.60 7.85 -2.06
C PRO A 233 20.37 8.97 -1.04
N LYS A 234 20.14 10.18 -1.53
CA LYS A 234 19.84 11.34 -0.68
C LYS A 234 18.46 11.22 -0.05
N GLU A 235 18.29 11.80 1.13
CA GLU A 235 16.98 11.91 1.78
C GLU A 235 15.95 12.54 0.84
N GLY A 236 14.72 11.98 0.85
CA GLY A 236 13.64 12.38 -0.04
C GLY A 236 13.75 11.87 -1.48
N SER A 237 14.85 11.21 -1.86
CA SER A 237 14.95 10.53 -3.16
C SER A 237 14.16 9.21 -3.16
N TYR A 238 13.83 8.70 -4.35
CA TYR A 238 13.16 7.41 -4.49
C TYR A 238 13.97 6.25 -3.91
N GLY A 239 15.30 6.27 -4.08
CA GLY A 239 16.18 5.25 -3.51
C GLY A 239 16.15 5.26 -1.98
N PHE A 240 16.15 6.44 -1.37
CA PHE A 240 16.08 6.59 0.08
C PHE A 240 14.74 6.07 0.62
N GLU A 241 13.64 6.42 -0.05
CA GLU A 241 12.31 5.93 0.34
C GLU A 241 12.19 4.41 0.23
N ALA A 242 12.83 3.78 -0.75
CA ALA A 242 12.86 2.33 -0.90
C ALA A 242 13.70 1.65 0.19
N VAL A 243 14.88 2.20 0.48
CA VAL A 243 15.72 1.74 1.60
C VAL A 243 14.96 1.82 2.91
N ARG A 244 14.35 2.97 3.21
CA ARG A 244 13.55 3.14 4.42
C ARG A 244 12.37 2.17 4.46
N ALA A 245 11.69 1.95 3.33
CA ALA A 245 10.56 1.03 3.26
C ALA A 245 10.95 -0.38 3.75
N TYR A 246 12.14 -0.87 3.39
CA TYR A 246 12.67 -2.17 3.79
C TYR A 246 13.31 -2.18 5.19
N ASP A 247 14.13 -1.19 5.52
CA ASP A 247 14.90 -1.15 6.76
C ASP A 247 14.01 -0.92 7.99
N ASP A 248 12.94 -0.11 7.86
CA ASP A 248 12.01 0.18 8.95
C ASP A 248 10.93 -0.92 9.16
N CYS A 249 11.07 -2.09 8.53
CA CYS A 249 10.23 -3.25 8.81
C CYS A 249 10.57 -3.89 10.16
N ILE A 250 9.57 -4.51 10.79
CA ILE A 250 9.73 -5.25 12.06
C ILE A 250 10.40 -6.59 11.74
N ARG A 251 11.42 -6.97 12.53
CA ARG A 251 12.24 -8.18 12.27
C ARG A 251 12.57 -8.98 13.52
N ASP A 252 12.60 -8.33 14.69
CA ASP A 252 12.75 -8.92 16.01
C ASP A 252 11.61 -9.90 16.29
#